data_AF-A0A0F9JVL1-F1
#
_entry.id   AF-A0A0F9JVL1-F1
#
_cell.length_a   1.000
_cell.length_b   1.000
_cell.length_c   1.000
_cell.angle_alpha   90.00
_cell.angle_beta   90.00
_cell.angle_gamma   90.00
#
_symmetry.space_group_name_H-M   'P 1'
#
loop_
_entity.id
_entity.type
_entity.pdbx_description
1 polymer ?
#
loop_
_entity_poly.entity_id
_entity_poly.type
_entity_poly.pdbx_seq_one_letter_code
_entity_poly.pdbx_strand_id
1 'polypeptide(L)'
;MEFGFPAQKILNFDIEVRPLGWYGRDWVHKETTAIAWQWISHPSQSSKLRCGQLTRRPGSMVRMLKFFKKAYDDADIVVGHWIRGFDLPLLQWAMIDNDLPLLGEKLTHDTKEALVKFQGASKSQMNLASVLGIDSPKVNMTQQDWREA
;
A
#
# COMPACT_ATOMS: atom_id res chain seq x y z
N MET A 1 -6.35 9.44 38.34
CA MET A 1 -7.20 9.36 37.14
C MET A 1 -6.34 8.73 36.07
N GLU A 2 -6.49 7.42 35.84
CA GLU A 2 -5.79 6.74 34.74
C GLU A 2 -6.53 7.04 33.45
N PHE A 3 -5.86 7.72 32.51
CA PHE A 3 -6.38 7.88 31.16
C PHE A 3 -6.16 6.58 30.40
N GLY A 4 -7.15 5.70 30.43
CA GLY A 4 -7.17 4.49 29.60
C GLY A 4 -7.45 4.87 28.14
N PHE A 5 -6.40 5.15 27.37
CA PHE A 5 -6.57 5.26 25.92
C PHE A 5 -6.84 3.86 25.35
N PRO A 6 -7.88 3.67 24.52
CA PRO A 6 -8.09 2.40 23.85
C PRO A 6 -6.88 2.05 22.99
N ALA A 7 -6.51 0.77 22.99
CA ALA A 7 -5.43 0.26 22.15
C ALA A 7 -5.74 0.54 20.68
N GLN A 8 -4.85 1.30 20.02
CA GLN A 8 -5.03 1.72 18.64
C GLN A 8 -4.90 0.53 17.69
N LYS A 9 -5.79 0.47 16.69
CA LYS A 9 -5.73 -0.50 15.60
C LYS A 9 -4.83 0.04 14.49
N ILE A 10 -3.68 -0.59 14.32
CA ILE A 10 -2.62 -0.11 13.42
C ILE A 10 -2.47 -1.10 12.26
N LEU A 11 -2.74 -0.63 11.06
CA LEU A 11 -2.66 -1.40 9.82
C LEU A 11 -1.44 -0.97 9.01
N ASN A 12 -0.51 -1.88 8.74
CA ASN A 12 0.57 -1.66 7.78
C ASN A 12 0.14 -2.17 6.41
N PHE A 13 0.41 -1.43 5.34
CA PHE A 13 0.12 -1.87 3.98
C PHE A 13 1.11 -1.32 2.95
N ASP A 14 1.12 -1.96 1.79
CA ASP A 14 1.88 -1.60 0.59
C ASP A 14 1.10 -2.05 -0.65
N ILE A 15 1.30 -1.36 -1.78
CA ILE A 15 0.68 -1.74 -3.06
C ILE A 15 1.72 -2.06 -4.12
N GLU A 16 1.38 -3.02 -4.98
CA GLU A 16 2.10 -3.23 -6.24
C GLU A 16 1.24 -2.78 -7.40
N VAL A 17 1.91 -2.25 -8.42
CA VAL A 17 1.25 -1.64 -9.57
C VAL A 17 1.94 -2.03 -10.85
N ARG A 18 1.19 -2.05 -11.95
CA ARG A 18 1.74 -2.11 -13.29
C ARG A 18 1.47 -0.81 -14.05
N PRO A 19 2.38 -0.37 -14.92
CA PRO A 19 2.12 0.81 -15.74
C PRO A 19 1.18 0.45 -16.90
N LEU A 20 0.11 1.23 -17.12
CA LEU A 20 -0.84 1.02 -18.22
C LEU A 20 -0.43 1.78 -19.49
N GLY A 21 0.12 2.98 -19.33
CA GLY A 21 0.49 3.83 -20.46
C GLY A 21 0.83 5.25 -20.03
N TRP A 22 1.26 6.06 -21.00
CA TRP A 22 1.55 7.48 -20.78
C TRP A 22 0.29 8.31 -21.04
N TYR A 23 -0.03 9.21 -20.10
CA TYR A 23 -1.01 10.26 -20.27
C TYR A 23 -0.27 11.59 -20.41
N GLY A 24 -0.17 12.10 -21.63
CA GLY A 24 0.67 13.25 -21.95
C GLY A 24 2.16 12.91 -21.93
N ARG A 25 3.02 13.92 -21.70
CA ARG A 25 4.49 13.76 -21.73
C ARG A 25 5.08 13.23 -20.41
N ASP A 26 4.41 13.45 -19.27
CA ASP A 26 5.07 13.36 -17.96
C ASP A 26 4.40 12.40 -16.96
N TRP A 27 3.22 11.84 -17.27
CA TRP A 27 2.47 11.03 -16.31
C TRP A 27 2.21 9.62 -16.83
N VAL A 28 2.65 8.62 -16.08
CA VAL A 28 2.34 7.22 -16.34
C VAL A 28 1.12 6.83 -15.54
N HIS A 29 0.05 6.45 -16.22
CA HIS A 29 -1.12 5.86 -15.58
C HIS A 29 -0.76 4.46 -15.09
N LYS A 30 -1.17 4.11 -13.87
CA LYS A 30 -0.79 2.89 -13.17
C LYS A 30 -2.04 2.17 -12.69
N GLU A 31 -2.03 0.86 -12.80
CA GLU A 31 -3.08 -0.01 -12.26
C GLU A 31 -2.55 -0.78 -11.07
N THR A 32 -3.29 -0.77 -9.96
CA THR A 32 -3.00 -1.57 -8.79
C THR A 32 -3.18 -3.06 -9.10
N THR A 33 -2.11 -3.84 -8.95
CA THR A 33 -2.10 -5.29 -9.23
C THR A 33 -2.16 -6.12 -7.96
N ALA A 34 -1.65 -5.61 -6.84
CA ALA A 34 -1.78 -6.25 -5.54
C ALA A 34 -1.84 -5.23 -4.42
N ILE A 35 -2.50 -5.60 -3.33
CA ILE A 35 -2.51 -4.84 -2.08
C ILE A 35 -2.16 -5.83 -0.97
N ALA A 36 -1.05 -5.59 -0.28
CA ALA A 36 -0.62 -6.41 0.84
C ALA A 36 -0.78 -5.64 2.15
N TRP A 37 -1.25 -6.30 3.21
CA TRP A 37 -1.40 -5.66 4.51
C TRP A 37 -1.28 -6.63 5.68
N GLN A 38 -0.94 -6.07 6.84
CA GLN A 38 -0.77 -6.79 8.08
C GLN A 38 -1.17 -5.88 9.24
N TRP A 39 -1.84 -6.45 10.24
CA TRP A 39 -2.09 -5.75 11.50
C TRP A 39 -0.81 -5.71 12.33
N ILE A 40 -0.33 -4.51 12.66
CA ILE A 40 0.70 -4.29 13.68
C ILE A 40 0.08 -4.43 15.07
N SER A 41 -1.11 -3.86 15.25
CA SER A 41 -1.87 -3.91 16.49
C SER A 41 -3.35 -4.03 16.17
N HIS A 42 -4.01 -5.08 16.68
CA HIS A 42 -5.45 -5.24 16.60
C HIS A 42 -5.92 -6.24 17.68
N PRO A 43 -6.99 -5.96 18.44
CA PRO A 43 -7.40 -6.82 19.56
C PRO A 43 -7.87 -8.23 19.15
N SER A 44 -8.45 -8.35 17.96
CA SER A 44 -9.09 -9.60 17.49
C SER A 44 -8.59 -10.11 16.13
N GLN A 45 -7.58 -9.46 15.53
CA GLN A 45 -7.07 -9.85 14.21
C GLN A 45 -5.62 -10.32 14.34
N SER A 46 -5.29 -11.42 13.66
CA SER A 46 -3.93 -11.94 13.62
C SER A 46 -3.00 -10.99 12.87
N SER A 47 -1.74 -10.93 13.28
CA SER A 47 -0.63 -10.32 12.54
C SER A 47 -0.21 -11.13 11.30
N LYS A 48 -1.10 -11.94 10.71
CA LYS A 48 -0.78 -12.65 9.46
C LYS A 48 -0.84 -11.67 8.29
N LEU A 49 0.14 -11.78 7.38
CA LEU A 49 0.12 -11.06 6.12
C LEU A 49 -1.08 -11.51 5.29
N ARG A 50 -1.81 -10.53 4.76
CA ARG A 50 -2.92 -10.71 3.82
C ARG A 50 -2.55 -10.02 2.51
N CYS A 51 -3.00 -10.59 1.40
CA CYS A 51 -2.76 -10.01 0.08
C CYS A 51 -4.00 -10.22 -0.79
N GLY A 52 -4.53 -9.12 -1.31
CA GLY A 52 -5.49 -9.13 -2.42
C GLY A 52 -4.73 -8.96 -3.73
N GLN A 53 -5.14 -9.69 -4.77
CA GLN A 53 -4.47 -9.70 -6.06
C GLN A 53 -5.48 -9.51 -7.20
N LEU A 54 -5.09 -8.69 -8.17
CA LEU A 54 -5.75 -8.61 -9.47
C LEU A 54 -5.56 -9.94 -10.20
N THR A 55 -6.64 -10.48 -10.75
CA THR A 55 -6.63 -11.74 -11.52
C THR A 55 -7.47 -11.60 -12.77
N ARG A 56 -7.34 -12.56 -13.71
CA ARG A 56 -8.14 -12.60 -14.95
C ARG A 56 -9.65 -12.82 -14.72
N ARG A 57 -10.08 -13.10 -13.47
CA ARG A 57 -11.50 -13.31 -13.16
C ARG A 57 -12.25 -11.97 -13.17
N PRO A 58 -13.42 -11.87 -13.82
CA PRO A 58 -14.24 -10.67 -13.78
C PRO A 58 -14.49 -10.17 -12.36
N GLY A 59 -14.42 -8.85 -12.16
CA GLY A 59 -14.60 -8.19 -10.86
C GLY A 59 -13.50 -8.46 -9.83
N SER A 60 -12.33 -8.98 -10.22
CA SER A 60 -11.21 -9.22 -9.31
C SER A 60 -10.69 -7.93 -8.68
N MET A 61 -10.57 -6.85 -9.45
CA MET A 61 -10.24 -5.50 -8.97
C MET A 61 -11.19 -5.07 -7.84
N VAL A 62 -12.49 -5.08 -8.10
CA VAL A 62 -13.52 -4.70 -7.11
C VAL A 62 -13.43 -5.56 -5.85
N ARG A 63 -13.21 -6.88 -5.99
CA ARG A 63 -13.05 -7.78 -4.83
C ARG A 63 -11.79 -7.44 -4.02
N MET A 64 -10.67 -7.19 -4.68
CA MET A 64 -9.41 -6.80 -4.03
C MET A 64 -9.57 -5.48 -3.27
N LEU A 65 -10.14 -4.45 -3.91
CA LEU A 65 -10.37 -3.14 -3.32
C LEU A 65 -11.32 -3.23 -2.12
N LYS A 66 -12.45 -3.95 -2.23
CA LYS A 66 -13.38 -4.15 -1.11
C LYS A 66 -12.73 -4.94 0.04
N PHE A 67 -11.90 -5.93 -0.27
CA PHE A 67 -11.23 -6.74 0.74
C PHE A 67 -10.24 -5.89 1.56
N PHE A 68 -9.45 -5.04 0.88
CA PHE A 68 -8.58 -4.10 1.55
C PHE A 68 -9.37 -3.01 2.30
N LYS A 69 -10.38 -2.41 1.68
CA LYS A 69 -11.20 -1.36 2.29
C LYS A 69 -11.81 -1.80 3.61
N LYS A 70 -12.24 -3.06 3.74
CA LYS A 70 -12.71 -3.60 5.02
C LYS A 70 -11.67 -3.51 6.14
N ALA A 71 -10.41 -3.84 5.84
CA ALA A 71 -9.32 -3.72 6.82
C ALA A 71 -8.98 -2.25 7.08
N TYR A 72 -8.95 -1.43 6.04
CA TYR A 72 -8.69 0.01 6.14
C TYR A 72 -9.73 0.73 7.02
N ASP A 73 -11.01 0.46 6.79
CA ASP A 73 -12.11 1.09 7.52
C ASP A 73 -12.07 0.74 9.02
N ASP A 74 -11.63 -0.48 9.37
CA ASP A 74 -11.47 -0.96 10.75
C ASP A 74 -10.21 -0.40 11.45
N ALA A 75 -9.23 0.11 10.70
CA ALA A 75 -7.99 0.66 11.27
C ALA A 75 -8.21 2.07 11.85
N ASP A 76 -7.52 2.41 12.93
CA ASP A 76 -7.46 3.79 13.44
C ASP A 76 -6.29 4.56 12.79
N ILE A 77 -5.19 3.84 12.56
CA ILE A 77 -3.94 4.35 11.99
C ILE A 77 -3.52 3.44 10.83
N VAL A 78 -3.09 4.05 9.73
CA VAL A 78 -2.46 3.33 8.61
C VAL A 78 -0.98 3.70 8.45
N VAL A 79 -0.17 2.69 8.18
CA VAL A 79 1.28 2.76 8.10
C VAL A 79 1.72 2.18 6.77
N GLY A 80 2.78 2.75 6.20
CA GLY A 80 3.44 2.20 5.03
C GLY A 80 4.58 3.10 4.56
N HIS A 81 5.17 2.78 3.42
CA HIS A 81 6.33 3.49 2.89
C HIS A 81 5.93 4.36 1.69
N TRP A 82 5.89 5.69 1.87
CA TRP A 82 5.44 6.65 0.86
C TRP A 82 3.93 6.63 0.55
N ILE A 83 3.12 6.12 1.48
CA ILE A 83 1.67 5.95 1.28
C ILE A 83 0.92 7.25 0.98
N ARG A 84 1.38 8.40 1.50
CA ARG A 84 0.71 9.69 1.22
C ARG A 84 1.03 10.22 -0.17
N GLY A 85 2.23 9.93 -0.67
CA GLY A 85 2.70 10.40 -1.97
C GLY A 85 2.46 9.42 -3.11
N PHE A 86 1.96 8.21 -2.84
CA PHE A 86 1.82 7.17 -3.85
C PHE A 86 0.60 6.27 -3.62
N ASP A 87 0.61 5.44 -2.58
CA ASP A 87 -0.35 4.36 -2.42
C ASP A 87 -1.79 4.86 -2.23
N LEU A 88 -2.00 5.79 -1.30
CA LEU A 88 -3.33 6.33 -1.01
C LEU A 88 -3.92 7.08 -2.22
N PRO A 89 -3.20 7.99 -2.91
CA PRO A 89 -3.70 8.58 -4.15
C PRO A 89 -4.11 7.54 -5.20
N LEU A 90 -3.28 6.52 -5.45
CA LEU A 90 -3.59 5.48 -6.44
C LEU A 90 -4.79 4.63 -6.05
N LEU A 91 -4.92 4.26 -4.77
CA LEU A 91 -6.07 3.53 -4.28
C LEU A 91 -7.36 4.36 -4.35
N GLN A 92 -7.31 5.66 -4.06
CA GLN A 92 -8.49 6.53 -4.22
C GLN A 92 -8.95 6.59 -5.69
N TRP A 93 -8.02 6.73 -6.63
CA TRP A 93 -8.35 6.67 -8.06
C TRP A 93 -8.94 5.31 -8.45
N ALA A 94 -8.34 4.21 -7.98
CA ALA A 94 -8.89 2.88 -8.24
C ALA A 94 -10.30 2.68 -7.66
N MET A 95 -10.63 3.30 -6.52
CA MET A 95 -12.00 3.30 -5.98
C MET A 95 -12.97 4.06 -6.89
N ILE A 96 -12.58 5.24 -7.38
CA ILE A 96 -13.39 6.07 -8.29
C ILE A 96 -13.66 5.31 -9.59
N ASP A 97 -12.63 4.77 -10.24
CA ASP A 97 -12.74 4.07 -11.53
C ASP A 97 -13.63 2.81 -11.47
N ASN A 98 -13.91 2.31 -10.26
CA ASN A 98 -14.71 1.11 -10.03
C ASN A 98 -16.04 1.41 -9.30
N ASP A 99 -16.46 2.68 -9.25
CA ASP A 99 -17.69 3.14 -8.59
C ASP A 99 -17.80 2.66 -7.12
N LEU A 100 -16.67 2.67 -6.41
CA LEU A 100 -16.59 2.28 -5.00
C LEU A 100 -16.54 3.49 -4.07
N PRO A 101 -17.08 3.36 -2.83
CA PRO A 101 -16.89 4.39 -1.82
C PRO A 101 -15.41 4.61 -1.53
N LEU A 102 -15.01 5.88 -1.45
CA LEU A 102 -13.63 6.28 -1.18
C LEU A 102 -13.10 5.72 0.15
N LEU A 103 -11.78 5.68 0.28
CA LEU A 103 -11.13 5.47 1.56
C LEU A 103 -11.41 6.68 2.46
N GLY A 104 -11.86 6.41 3.68
CA GLY A 104 -12.13 7.45 4.68
C GLY A 104 -10.84 8.07 5.21
N GLU A 105 -10.96 9.17 5.95
CA GLU A 105 -9.80 9.79 6.59
C GLU A 105 -9.22 8.87 7.68
N LYS A 106 -7.89 8.81 7.77
CA LYS A 106 -7.15 8.06 8.78
C LYS A 106 -5.94 8.85 9.26
N LEU A 107 -5.54 8.59 10.51
CA LEU A 107 -4.19 8.95 10.94
C LEU A 107 -3.18 8.14 10.11
N THR A 108 -2.12 8.80 9.65
CA THR A 108 -1.12 8.18 8.77
C THR A 108 0.26 8.26 9.40
N HIS A 109 1.01 7.16 9.32
CA HIS A 109 2.45 7.14 9.56
C HIS A 109 3.18 6.76 8.27
N ASP A 110 3.61 7.78 7.53
CA ASP A 110 4.41 7.58 6.32
C ASP A 110 5.88 7.42 6.69
N THR A 111 6.36 6.17 6.63
CA THR A 111 7.71 5.82 7.10
C THR A 111 8.79 6.54 6.30
N LYS A 112 8.58 6.84 5.02
CA LYS A 112 9.59 7.54 4.20
C LYS A 112 9.80 8.98 4.66
N GLU A 113 8.72 9.64 5.06
CA GLU A 113 8.73 11.01 5.59
C GLU A 113 9.21 11.06 7.05
N ALA A 114 8.90 10.03 7.83
CA ALA A 114 9.34 9.91 9.21
C ALA A 114 10.85 9.61 9.35
N LEU A 115 11.50 9.08 8.31
CA LEU A 115 12.94 8.82 8.33
C LEU A 115 13.74 10.10 8.50
N VAL A 116 14.59 10.12 9.53
CA VAL A 116 15.63 11.14 9.76
C VAL A 116 16.42 11.37 8.46
N LYS A 117 16.86 12.63 8.23
CA LYS A 117 17.62 12.99 7.03
C LYS A 117 18.85 12.10 6.87
N PHE A 118 18.78 11.14 5.96
CA PHE A 118 19.92 10.40 5.44
C PHE A 118 20.55 11.24 4.33
N GLN A 119 21.56 12.06 4.67
CA GLN A 119 22.33 12.75 3.64
C GLN A 119 23.10 11.73 2.81
N GLY A 120 23.02 11.85 1.48
CA GLY A 120 23.79 11.03 0.54
C GLY A 120 23.24 9.63 0.26
N ALA A 121 22.08 9.24 0.81
CA ALA A 121 21.48 7.93 0.55
C ALA A 121 20.00 8.03 0.15
N SER A 122 19.58 7.17 -0.79
CA SER A 122 18.18 7.05 -1.19
C SER A 122 17.34 6.55 -0.02
N LYS A 123 16.15 7.13 0.19
CA LYS A 123 15.18 6.65 1.18
C LYS A 123 14.28 5.54 0.65
N SER A 124 14.61 4.91 -0.48
CA SER A 124 13.81 3.81 -1.00
C SER A 124 13.85 2.60 -0.07
N GLN A 125 12.75 1.85 -0.02
CA GLN A 125 12.66 0.62 0.76
C GLN A 125 13.76 -0.39 0.40
N MET A 126 14.18 -0.47 -0.87
CA MET A 126 15.30 -1.30 -1.31
C MET A 126 16.64 -0.87 -0.72
N ASN A 127 16.90 0.44 -0.68
CA ASN A 127 18.12 0.94 -0.06
C ASN A 127 18.11 0.69 1.46
N LEU A 128 16.96 0.87 2.10
CA LEU A 128 16.80 0.57 3.53
C LEU A 128 16.97 -0.93 3.83
N ALA A 129 16.40 -1.81 3.00
CA ALA A 129 16.59 -3.24 3.12
C ALA A 129 18.07 -3.64 3.04
N SER A 130 18.80 -3.05 2.09
CA SER A 130 20.25 -3.25 1.96
C SER A 130 21.02 -2.78 3.20
N VAL A 131 20.71 -1.60 3.74
CA VAL A 131 21.33 -1.07 4.97
C VAL A 131 21.04 -1.97 6.18
N LEU A 132 19.85 -2.55 6.26
CA LEU A 132 19.42 -3.43 7.35
C LEU A 132 19.87 -4.90 7.16
N GLY A 133 20.59 -5.22 6.08
CA GLY A 133 21.02 -6.59 5.78
C GLY A 133 19.86 -7.55 5.47
N ILE A 134 18.73 -7.02 4.99
CA ILE A 134 17.57 -7.82 4.59
C ILE A 134 17.81 -8.34 3.18
N ASP A 135 18.09 -9.64 3.06
CA ASP A 135 18.28 -10.32 1.79
C ASP A 135 16.93 -10.73 1.17
N SER A 136 16.23 -9.74 0.61
CA SER A 136 14.99 -9.94 -0.11
C SER A 136 14.91 -8.95 -1.29
N PRO A 137 15.50 -9.29 -2.45
CA PRO A 137 15.53 -8.37 -3.56
C PRO A 137 14.12 -8.15 -4.13
N LYS A 138 13.71 -6.88 -4.31
CA LYS A 138 12.49 -6.55 -5.04
C LYS A 138 12.60 -7.05 -6.48
N VAL A 139 11.59 -7.79 -6.91
CA VAL A 139 11.46 -8.22 -8.30
C VAL A 139 11.10 -7.00 -9.15
N ASN A 140 12.04 -6.57 -9.99
CA ASN A 140 11.78 -5.51 -10.96
C ASN A 140 11.13 -6.13 -12.20
N MET A 141 10.02 -5.55 -12.64
CA MET A 141 9.29 -6.00 -13.83
C MET A 141 9.25 -4.89 -14.87
N THR A 142 9.70 -5.20 -16.08
CA THR A 142 9.52 -4.38 -17.27
C THR A 142 8.07 -4.45 -17.76
N GLN A 143 7.72 -3.57 -18.71
CA GLN A 143 6.41 -3.65 -19.38
C GLN A 143 6.20 -4.98 -20.13
N GLN A 144 7.28 -5.57 -20.65
CA GLN A 144 7.20 -6.86 -21.31
C GLN A 144 6.91 -7.97 -20.29
N ASP A 145 7.62 -7.99 -19.17
CA ASP A 145 7.39 -8.97 -18.09
C ASP A 145 5.94 -8.93 -17.59
N TRP A 146 5.36 -7.72 -17.48
CA TRP A 146 3.95 -7.54 -17.09
C TRP A 146 2.94 -8.04 -18.12
N ARG A 147 3.29 -8.07 -19.42
CA ARG A 147 2.43 -8.61 -20.48
C ARG A 147 2.46 -10.14 -20.50
N GLU A 148 3.56 -10.74 -20.06
CA GLU A 148 3.78 -12.18 -20.10
C GLU A 148 3.21 -12.91 -18.86
N ALA A 149 2.97 -12.19 -17.75
CA ALA A 149 2.37 -12.71 -16.52
C ALA A 149 0.84 -12.98 -16.60
#